data_AF-A0A0C9R1W4-F1
#
_entry.id   AF-A0A0C9R1W4-F1
#
_cell.length_a   1.000
_cell.length_b   1.000
_cell.length_c   1.000
_cell.angle_alpha   90.00
_cell.angle_beta   90.00
_cell.angle_gamma   90.00
#
_symmetry.space_group_name_H-M   'P 1'
#
loop_
_entity.id
_entity.type
_entity.pdbx_description
1 polymer ?
#
loop_
_entity_poly.entity_id
_entity_poly.type
_entity_poly.pdbx_seq_one_letter_code
_entity_poly.pdbx_strand_id
1 'polypeptide(L)'
;APAASDKFGALYPVLDDYMGLSLSRDIPPEVTAMATVSQNQVAVPQYMGTGSLSNMVAPISGSSLGLKRAHVSHGIREVTLCKDQKGKVGLRVQAINKGIFVVLVQANSPAALAGLRFGDQLLTINEEVLAGYSVDKVHTLIAKANPERIVIAVRDRPFERTVTMHKSSTGHVGFAFRDGRIISLVKDSSATRNGLLVDHQLLEVNGQNVVGVKDPDITKIIDGAGNVITVTVMPSFVYDHMIKHTSGGMLKKLMDHSIPDI
;
A
#
# COMPACT_ATOMS: atom_id res chain seq x y z
N ALA A 1 -40.75 -30.04 -9.18
CA ALA A 1 -39.64 -29.08 -8.99
C ALA A 1 -38.42 -29.84 -8.51
N PRO A 2 -37.31 -29.89 -9.25
CA PRO A 2 -36.04 -30.36 -8.70
C PRO A 2 -35.25 -29.17 -8.14
N ALA A 3 -34.81 -29.29 -6.89
CA ALA A 3 -33.94 -28.31 -6.24
C ALA A 3 -32.57 -28.31 -6.91
N ALA A 4 -32.05 -27.11 -7.19
CA ALA A 4 -30.75 -26.91 -7.81
C ALA A 4 -29.63 -27.43 -6.88
N SER A 5 -28.78 -28.29 -7.42
CA SER A 5 -27.54 -28.74 -6.78
C SER A 5 -26.62 -27.56 -6.49
N ASP A 6 -26.24 -27.39 -5.23
CA ASP A 6 -25.41 -26.32 -4.70
C ASP A 6 -23.97 -26.43 -5.22
N LYS A 7 -23.67 -25.72 -6.32
CA LYS A 7 -22.38 -25.79 -7.04
C LYS A 7 -21.23 -25.02 -6.37
N PHE A 8 -21.40 -24.54 -5.13
CA PHE A 8 -20.40 -23.68 -4.46
C PHE A 8 -19.96 -24.16 -3.06
N GLY A 9 -20.39 -25.34 -2.61
CA GLY A 9 -20.13 -25.82 -1.24
C GLY A 9 -18.68 -26.17 -0.88
N ALA A 10 -17.70 -26.00 -1.77
CA ALA A 10 -16.32 -26.46 -1.54
C ALA A 10 -15.25 -25.46 -2.01
N LEU A 11 -15.45 -24.16 -1.76
CA LEU A 11 -14.42 -23.14 -2.01
C LEU A 11 -13.36 -23.04 -0.91
N TYR A 12 -13.62 -23.64 0.27
CA TYR A 12 -12.68 -23.70 1.39
C TYR A 12 -12.61 -25.12 1.93
N PRO A 13 -11.40 -25.62 2.26
CA PRO A 13 -11.26 -26.94 2.88
C PRO A 13 -11.92 -26.94 4.26
N VAL A 14 -12.70 -27.99 4.52
CA VAL A 14 -13.27 -28.26 5.83
C VAL A 14 -12.14 -28.78 6.72
N LEU A 15 -11.93 -28.13 7.87
CA LEU A 15 -10.80 -28.37 8.80
C LEU A 15 -11.00 -29.62 9.68
N ASP A 16 -11.80 -30.59 9.26
CA ASP A 16 -12.10 -31.77 10.10
C ASP A 16 -10.87 -32.68 10.27
N ASP A 17 -9.94 -32.65 9.31
CA ASP A 17 -8.66 -33.35 9.37
C ASP A 17 -7.51 -32.39 8.99
N TYR A 18 -6.64 -32.10 9.95
CA TYR A 18 -5.38 -31.39 9.70
C TYR A 18 -4.22 -32.22 10.26
N MET A 19 -3.25 -32.57 9.41
CA MET A 19 -2.08 -33.38 9.78
C MET A 19 -2.42 -34.75 10.42
N GLY A 20 -3.54 -35.37 10.01
CA GLY A 20 -3.97 -36.67 10.53
C GLY A 20 -4.58 -36.63 11.93
N LEU A 21 -4.91 -35.44 12.44
CA LEU A 21 -5.65 -35.26 13.68
C LEU A 21 -7.11 -34.92 13.34
N SER A 22 -8.03 -35.81 13.74
CA SER A 22 -9.46 -35.52 13.71
C SER A 22 -9.77 -34.53 14.82
N LEU A 23 -10.19 -33.32 14.46
CA LEU A 23 -10.54 -32.25 15.41
C LEU A 23 -11.97 -32.38 15.94
N SER A 24 -12.53 -33.60 15.92
CA SER A 24 -13.84 -33.92 16.48
C SER A 24 -13.93 -33.42 17.93
N ARG A 25 -15.04 -32.75 18.24
CA ARG A 25 -15.28 -31.92 19.44
C ARG A 25 -15.32 -32.67 20.79
N ASP A 26 -14.94 -33.94 20.81
CA ASP A 26 -15.08 -34.84 21.97
C ASP A 26 -13.71 -35.33 22.47
N ILE A 27 -12.88 -34.40 22.96
CA ILE A 27 -11.63 -34.74 23.65
C ILE A 27 -11.83 -34.59 25.17
N PRO A 28 -11.62 -35.65 26.00
CA PRO A 28 -11.62 -35.57 27.46
C PRO A 28 -10.55 -34.61 28.01
N PRO A 29 -10.74 -34.02 29.20
CA PRO A 29 -9.97 -32.85 29.68
C PRO A 29 -8.51 -33.12 30.08
N GLU A 30 -7.93 -34.29 29.79
CA GLU A 30 -6.61 -34.68 30.32
C GLU A 30 -5.41 -34.43 29.40
N VAL A 31 -5.61 -33.90 28.18
CA VAL A 31 -4.49 -33.55 27.25
C VAL A 31 -4.49 -32.09 26.82
N THR A 32 -5.03 -31.20 27.65
CA THR A 32 -4.77 -29.77 27.49
C THR A 32 -3.32 -29.50 27.86
N ALA A 33 -2.46 -29.29 26.85
CA ALA A 33 -1.18 -28.62 27.05
C ALA A 33 -1.48 -27.22 27.59
N MET A 34 -1.53 -27.09 28.91
CA MET A 34 -1.69 -25.81 29.59
C MET A 34 -0.39 -25.03 29.38
N ALA A 35 -0.41 -24.09 28.44
CA ALA A 35 0.44 -22.91 28.54
C ALA A 35 -0.03 -22.15 29.80
N THR A 36 0.69 -22.32 30.91
CA THR A 36 0.49 -21.51 32.11
C THR A 36 0.84 -20.06 31.77
N VAL A 37 -0.15 -19.27 31.39
CA VAL A 37 -0.04 -17.82 31.37
C VAL A 37 -0.24 -17.35 32.80
N SER A 38 0.86 -17.05 33.48
CA SER A 38 0.82 -16.32 34.75
C SER A 38 0.17 -14.94 34.50
N GLN A 39 -1.01 -14.73 35.08
CA GLN A 39 -1.70 -13.45 35.10
C GLN A 39 -0.92 -12.44 35.95
N ASN A 40 -0.09 -11.62 35.30
CA ASN A 40 0.28 -10.23 35.65
C ASN A 40 1.67 -9.86 35.09
N GLN A 41 1.86 -9.91 33.78
CA GLN A 41 2.96 -9.18 33.16
C GLN A 41 2.45 -8.37 31.97
N VAL A 42 2.31 -7.07 32.20
CA VAL A 42 2.38 -6.06 31.14
C VAL A 42 3.71 -6.25 30.41
N ALA A 43 3.66 -6.42 29.09
CA ALA A 43 4.85 -6.50 28.25
C ALA A 43 5.60 -5.17 28.30
N VAL A 44 6.56 -5.07 29.21
CA VAL A 44 7.61 -4.04 29.18
C VAL A 44 8.62 -4.48 28.12
N PRO A 45 9.06 -3.61 27.20
CA PRO A 45 10.16 -3.96 26.30
C PRO A 45 11.38 -4.28 27.17
N GLN A 46 11.76 -5.56 27.24
CA GLN A 46 12.99 -5.95 27.92
C GLN A 46 14.16 -5.44 27.11
N TYR A 47 14.85 -4.42 27.63
CA TYR A 47 16.23 -4.13 27.28
C TYR A 47 17.06 -5.32 27.73
N MET A 48 17.27 -6.29 26.83
CA MET A 48 18.12 -7.44 27.11
C MET A 48 19.57 -6.96 27.19
N GLY A 49 20.07 -6.90 28.42
CA GLY A 49 21.48 -6.77 28.72
C GLY A 49 22.27 -7.97 28.19
N THR A 50 23.43 -7.63 27.60
CA THR A 50 24.69 -8.38 27.63
C THR A 50 24.58 -9.90 27.70
N GLY A 51 24.13 -10.51 26.60
CA GLY A 51 24.32 -11.92 26.28
C GLY A 51 24.75 -12.04 24.83
N SER A 52 25.77 -12.85 24.55
CA SER A 52 26.47 -13.01 23.28
C SER A 52 25.54 -13.34 22.09
N LEU A 53 24.94 -12.31 21.49
CA LEU A 53 24.20 -12.33 20.21
C LEU A 53 24.96 -11.56 19.12
N SER A 54 26.30 -11.55 19.19
CA SER A 54 27.22 -10.75 18.37
C SER A 54 27.18 -11.00 16.86
N ASN A 55 26.35 -11.93 16.37
CA ASN A 55 26.27 -12.29 14.95
C ASN A 55 24.89 -12.06 14.31
N MET A 56 23.92 -11.42 14.98
CA MET A 56 22.71 -10.97 14.29
C MET A 56 23.01 -9.70 13.49
N VAL A 57 23.37 -9.86 12.22
CA VAL A 57 23.42 -8.76 11.26
C VAL A 57 21.98 -8.38 10.92
N ALA A 58 21.47 -7.32 11.54
CA ALA A 58 20.20 -6.72 11.15
C ALA A 58 20.26 -6.32 9.66
N PRO A 59 19.14 -6.40 8.91
CA PRO A 59 19.11 -5.93 7.53
C PRO A 59 19.63 -4.49 7.48
N ILE A 60 20.61 -4.22 6.59
CA ILE A 60 21.31 -2.94 6.48
C ILE A 60 20.34 -1.75 6.29
N SER A 61 19.15 -2.04 5.76
CA SER A 61 18.08 -1.06 5.52
C SER A 61 16.87 -1.15 6.47
N GLY A 62 16.88 -2.05 7.45
CA GLY A 62 15.72 -2.34 8.31
C GLY A 62 15.29 -1.18 9.21
N SER A 63 16.22 -0.27 9.54
CA SER A 63 15.94 0.95 10.30
C SER A 63 15.66 2.19 9.42
N SER A 64 15.72 2.06 8.09
CA SER A 64 15.60 3.21 7.20
C SER A 64 14.19 3.83 7.25
N LEU A 65 14.14 5.15 7.42
CA LEU A 65 12.87 5.90 7.45
C LEU A 65 12.11 5.77 6.11
N GLY A 66 12.85 5.71 4.99
CA GLY A 66 12.26 5.49 3.67
C GLY A 66 11.52 4.17 3.57
N LEU A 67 12.07 3.08 4.12
CA LEU A 67 11.40 1.77 4.15
C LEU A 67 10.15 1.78 5.03
N LYS A 68 10.22 2.44 6.20
CA LYS A 68 9.04 2.59 7.08
C LYS A 68 7.92 3.40 6.41
N ARG A 69 8.24 4.51 5.72
CA ARG A 69 7.24 5.35 5.01
C ARG A 69 6.65 4.69 3.77
N ALA A 70 7.48 3.94 3.05
CA ALA A 70 7.13 3.27 1.80
C ALA A 70 6.60 1.84 2.01
N HIS A 71 6.39 1.42 3.27
CA HIS A 71 5.84 0.11 3.56
C HIS A 71 4.43 -0.01 2.97
N VAL A 72 4.24 -1.00 2.10
CA VAL A 72 2.94 -1.33 1.52
C VAL A 72 2.40 -2.56 2.26
N SER A 73 1.36 -2.38 3.06
CA SER A 73 0.79 -3.47 3.86
C SER A 73 -0.07 -4.43 3.02
N HIS A 74 -0.64 -3.95 1.90
CA HIS A 74 -1.73 -4.57 1.15
C HIS A 74 -2.97 -4.96 1.98
N GLY A 75 -3.01 -4.52 3.24
CA GLY A 75 -4.07 -4.78 4.20
C GLY A 75 -5.31 -3.95 3.88
N ILE A 76 -6.39 -4.30 4.58
CA ILE A 76 -7.63 -3.55 4.54
C ILE A 76 -7.68 -2.69 5.81
N ARG A 77 -7.90 -1.40 5.64
CA ARG A 77 -8.07 -0.44 6.72
C ARG A 77 -9.36 0.35 6.52
N GLU A 78 -9.99 0.73 7.62
CA GLU A 78 -11.11 1.66 7.58
C GLU A 78 -10.62 3.09 7.74
N VAL A 79 -11.16 3.99 6.92
CA VAL A 79 -10.82 5.41 6.91
C VAL A 79 -12.10 6.20 7.03
N THR A 80 -12.15 7.14 7.99
CA THR A 80 -13.25 8.08 8.12
C THR A 80 -12.85 9.43 7.55
N LEU A 81 -13.68 9.97 6.66
CA LEU A 81 -13.50 11.25 6.00
C LEU A 81 -14.61 12.22 6.38
N CYS A 82 -14.27 13.50 6.42
CA CYS A 82 -15.22 14.61 6.52
C CYS A 82 -15.13 15.46 5.25
N LYS A 83 -16.23 16.05 4.80
CA LYS A 83 -16.21 17.00 3.67
C LYS A 83 -15.62 18.34 4.12
N ASP A 84 -14.95 19.01 3.20
CA ASP A 84 -14.51 20.38 3.39
C ASP A 84 -15.70 21.37 3.36
N GLN A 85 -15.43 22.66 3.57
CA GLN A 85 -16.43 23.72 3.49
C GLN A 85 -17.12 23.83 2.11
N LYS A 86 -16.53 23.24 1.06
CA LYS A 86 -17.07 23.19 -0.30
C LYS A 86 -17.83 21.90 -0.59
N GLY A 87 -18.03 21.03 0.42
CA GLY A 87 -18.70 19.75 0.26
C GLY A 87 -17.87 18.71 -0.50
N LYS A 88 -16.54 18.86 -0.55
CA LYS A 88 -15.63 17.98 -1.28
C LYS A 88 -14.66 17.28 -0.32
N VAL A 89 -14.22 16.09 -0.71
CA VAL A 89 -13.19 15.32 0.03
C VAL A 89 -11.79 15.46 -0.58
N GLY A 90 -11.68 15.99 -1.81
CA GLY A 90 -10.41 16.11 -2.54
C GLY A 90 -9.91 14.80 -3.15
N LEU A 91 -10.82 13.89 -3.51
CA LEU A 91 -10.50 12.58 -4.06
C LEU A 91 -10.97 12.43 -5.51
N ARG A 92 -10.14 11.84 -6.37
CA ARG A 92 -10.54 11.35 -7.69
C ARG A 92 -10.29 9.86 -7.80
N VAL A 93 -11.27 9.16 -8.36
CA VAL A 93 -11.24 7.71 -8.51
C VAL A 93 -11.32 7.29 -9.98
N GLN A 94 -10.89 6.07 -10.27
CA GLN A 94 -10.98 5.44 -11.57
C GLN A 94 -11.43 3.98 -11.41
N ALA A 95 -12.34 3.55 -12.27
CA ALA A 95 -12.77 2.15 -12.33
C ALA A 95 -11.80 1.34 -13.21
N ILE A 96 -11.29 0.22 -12.68
CA ILE A 96 -10.38 -0.71 -13.36
C ILE A 96 -10.79 -2.13 -13.00
N ASN A 97 -11.03 -2.99 -13.99
CA ASN A 97 -11.40 -4.41 -13.78
C ASN A 97 -12.50 -4.62 -12.72
N LYS A 98 -13.55 -3.78 -12.75
CA LYS A 98 -14.66 -3.74 -11.77
C LYS A 98 -14.28 -3.32 -10.33
N GLY A 99 -13.03 -2.93 -10.07
CA GLY A 99 -12.61 -2.26 -8.84
C GLY A 99 -12.57 -0.74 -8.99
N ILE A 100 -12.58 -0.04 -7.86
CA ILE A 100 -12.45 1.42 -7.79
C ILE A 100 -11.11 1.76 -7.13
N PHE A 101 -10.32 2.59 -7.80
CA PHE A 101 -8.97 2.96 -7.36
C PHE A 101 -8.82 4.47 -7.26
N VAL A 102 -8.02 4.92 -6.31
CA VAL A 102 -7.65 6.32 -6.12
C VAL A 102 -6.57 6.72 -7.12
N VAL A 103 -6.82 7.82 -7.84
CA VAL A 103 -5.93 8.34 -8.91
C VAL A 103 -5.39 9.72 -8.58
N LEU A 104 -6.13 10.52 -7.82
CA LEU A 104 -5.66 11.82 -7.36
C LEU A 104 -6.15 12.04 -5.94
N VAL A 105 -5.21 12.42 -5.08
CA VAL A 105 -5.50 12.92 -3.74
C VAL A 105 -5.01 14.36 -3.71
N GLN A 106 -5.93 15.28 -3.43
CA GLN A 106 -5.61 16.69 -3.40
C GLN A 106 -4.80 17.03 -2.14
N ALA A 107 -3.70 17.77 -2.29
CA ALA A 107 -2.94 18.27 -1.13
C ALA A 107 -3.82 19.09 -0.17
N ASN A 108 -3.61 18.92 1.13
CA ASN A 108 -4.39 19.58 2.20
C ASN A 108 -5.91 19.32 2.12
N SER A 109 -6.32 18.18 1.57
CA SER A 109 -7.72 17.76 1.55
C SER A 109 -8.03 16.76 2.66
N PRO A 110 -9.31 16.56 3.01
CA PRO A 110 -9.70 15.50 3.94
C PRO A 110 -9.19 14.11 3.52
N ALA A 111 -9.14 13.82 2.22
CA ALA A 111 -8.55 12.59 1.71
C ALA A 111 -7.06 12.43 2.03
N ALA A 112 -6.27 13.51 1.90
CA ALA A 112 -4.85 13.51 2.26
C ALA A 112 -4.65 13.33 3.77
N LEU A 113 -5.43 14.05 4.58
CA LEU A 113 -5.37 13.95 6.05
C LEU A 113 -5.75 12.55 6.57
N ALA A 114 -6.64 11.86 5.86
CA ALA A 114 -7.03 10.51 6.19
C ALA A 114 -6.06 9.44 5.66
N GLY A 115 -4.94 9.87 5.06
CA GLY A 115 -3.85 9.00 4.61
C GLY A 115 -4.14 8.24 3.32
N LEU A 116 -5.15 8.64 2.53
CA LEU A 116 -5.38 8.05 1.21
C LEU A 116 -4.24 8.43 0.27
N ARG A 117 -3.82 7.48 -0.57
CA ARG A 117 -2.77 7.68 -1.57
C ARG A 117 -3.20 7.24 -2.95
N PHE A 118 -2.41 7.63 -3.96
CA PHE A 118 -2.51 7.02 -5.28
C PHE A 118 -2.41 5.50 -5.15
N GLY A 119 -3.18 4.77 -5.96
CA GLY A 119 -3.13 3.30 -5.98
C GLY A 119 -4.02 2.62 -4.94
N ASP A 120 -4.51 3.34 -3.92
CA ASP A 120 -5.44 2.77 -2.93
C ASP A 120 -6.73 2.28 -3.61
N GLN A 121 -7.22 1.10 -3.20
CA GLN A 121 -8.46 0.53 -3.71
C GLN A 121 -9.59 0.78 -2.73
N LEU A 122 -10.69 1.36 -3.19
CA LEU A 122 -11.90 1.53 -2.39
C LEU A 122 -12.77 0.29 -2.50
N LEU A 123 -13.09 -0.34 -1.36
CA LEU A 123 -13.91 -1.54 -1.29
C LEU A 123 -15.36 -1.18 -0.97
N THR A 124 -15.57 -0.36 0.06
CA THR A 124 -16.90 0.08 0.50
C THR A 124 -16.93 1.57 0.82
N ILE A 125 -18.11 2.19 0.69
CA ILE A 125 -18.39 3.55 1.19
C ILE A 125 -19.69 3.46 1.99
N ASN A 126 -19.66 3.83 3.27
CA ASN A 126 -20.78 3.75 4.20
C ASN A 126 -21.48 2.37 4.11
N GLU A 127 -20.68 1.30 4.21
CA GLU A 127 -21.13 -0.11 4.13
C GLU A 127 -21.62 -0.58 2.74
N GLU A 128 -21.69 0.30 1.74
CA GLU A 128 -22.06 -0.07 0.37
C GLU A 128 -20.83 -0.55 -0.42
N VAL A 129 -20.90 -1.77 -0.98
CA VAL A 129 -19.82 -2.38 -1.77
C VAL A 129 -19.72 -1.71 -3.15
N LEU A 130 -18.51 -1.29 -3.52
CA LEU A 130 -18.27 -0.56 -4.77
C LEU A 130 -17.96 -1.44 -5.99
N ALA A 131 -17.91 -2.76 -5.81
CA ALA A 131 -17.57 -3.69 -6.88
C ALA A 131 -18.51 -3.54 -8.08
N GLY A 132 -17.95 -3.27 -9.26
CA GLY A 132 -18.68 -3.06 -10.51
C GLY A 132 -19.30 -1.68 -10.68
N TYR A 133 -19.06 -0.74 -9.76
CA TYR A 133 -19.61 0.62 -9.89
C TYR A 133 -18.84 1.44 -10.95
N SER A 134 -19.56 2.37 -11.58
CA SER A 134 -18.94 3.37 -12.44
C SER A 134 -18.35 4.51 -11.61
N VAL A 135 -17.40 5.23 -12.18
CA VAL A 135 -16.77 6.41 -11.56
C VAL A 135 -17.83 7.46 -11.17
N ASP A 136 -18.81 7.70 -12.04
CA ASP A 136 -19.89 8.67 -11.79
C ASP A 136 -20.79 8.25 -10.63
N LYS A 137 -21.08 6.95 -10.50
CA LYS A 137 -21.88 6.42 -9.39
C LYS A 137 -21.14 6.63 -8.07
N VAL A 138 -19.84 6.35 -8.03
CA VAL A 138 -19.01 6.57 -6.83
C VAL A 138 -18.97 8.05 -6.45
N HIS A 139 -18.76 8.95 -7.43
CA HIS A 139 -18.79 10.39 -7.17
C HIS A 139 -20.16 10.87 -6.65
N THR A 140 -21.25 10.30 -7.17
CA THR A 140 -22.61 10.58 -6.70
C THR A 140 -22.82 10.10 -5.26
N LEU A 141 -22.30 8.92 -4.90
CA LEU A 141 -22.36 8.39 -3.54
C LEU A 141 -21.60 9.28 -2.56
N ILE A 142 -20.38 9.68 -2.89
CA ILE A 142 -19.58 10.61 -2.07
C ILE A 142 -20.30 11.97 -1.95
N ALA A 143 -20.88 12.47 -3.03
CA ALA A 143 -21.63 13.73 -3.02
C ALA A 143 -22.88 13.66 -2.12
N LYS A 144 -23.60 12.54 -2.12
CA LYS A 144 -24.80 12.31 -1.30
C LYS A 144 -24.51 11.93 0.16
N ALA A 145 -23.33 11.40 0.46
CA ALA A 145 -22.96 10.98 1.80
C ALA A 145 -23.00 12.14 2.81
N ASN A 146 -23.14 11.80 4.10
CA ASN A 146 -23.13 12.78 5.19
C ASN A 146 -21.82 13.60 5.14
N PRO A 147 -21.88 14.94 5.17
CA PRO A 147 -20.68 15.78 5.20
C PRO A 147 -19.77 15.54 6.39
N GLU A 148 -20.29 15.12 7.54
CA GLU A 148 -19.49 14.98 8.76
C GLU A 148 -18.81 13.62 8.89
N ARG A 149 -19.34 12.59 8.22
CA ARG A 149 -18.84 11.23 8.36
C ARG A 149 -19.08 10.41 7.10
N ILE A 150 -18.00 10.07 6.42
CA ILE A 150 -17.95 9.12 5.31
C ILE A 150 -16.96 8.02 5.68
N VAL A 151 -17.45 6.81 5.90
CA VAL A 151 -16.62 5.66 6.26
C VAL A 151 -16.27 4.91 4.99
N ILE A 152 -14.99 4.63 4.77
CA ILE A 152 -14.51 3.95 3.57
C ILE A 152 -13.58 2.79 3.99
N ALA A 153 -13.87 1.59 3.53
CA ALA A 153 -12.91 0.49 3.61
C ALA A 153 -11.96 0.55 2.42
N VAL A 154 -10.67 0.62 2.71
CA VAL A 154 -9.60 0.84 1.73
C VAL A 154 -8.65 -0.34 1.79
N ARG A 155 -8.23 -0.84 0.63
CA ARG A 155 -7.10 -1.76 0.51
C ARG A 155 -5.86 -1.01 0.03
N ASP A 156 -4.79 -1.16 0.79
CA ASP A 156 -3.55 -0.43 0.60
C ASP A 156 -2.86 -0.86 -0.70
N ARG A 157 -2.88 0.03 -1.70
CA ARG A 157 -2.00 0.01 -2.89
C ARG A 157 -1.71 -1.39 -3.46
N PRO A 158 -2.72 -2.16 -3.89
CA PRO A 158 -2.58 -3.58 -4.25
C PRO A 158 -1.67 -3.88 -5.44
N PHE A 159 -1.36 -2.90 -6.30
CA PHE A 159 -0.51 -3.08 -7.48
C PHE A 159 0.89 -2.47 -7.32
N GLU A 160 1.19 -1.94 -6.14
CA GLU A 160 2.48 -1.33 -5.86
C GLU A 160 3.44 -2.35 -5.27
N ARG A 161 4.73 -2.15 -5.54
CA ARG A 161 5.81 -2.89 -4.90
C ARG A 161 6.90 -1.93 -4.46
N THR A 162 7.51 -2.24 -3.34
CA THR A 162 8.59 -1.43 -2.76
C THR A 162 9.93 -2.10 -3.00
N VAL A 163 10.91 -1.35 -3.49
CA VAL A 163 12.29 -1.83 -3.72
C VAL A 163 13.26 -0.90 -3.00
N THR A 164 14.01 -1.45 -2.06
CA THR A 164 15.08 -0.73 -1.36
C THR A 164 16.42 -1.01 -2.01
N MET A 165 17.21 0.04 -2.20
CA MET A 165 18.49 0.04 -2.89
C MET A 165 19.48 0.92 -2.13
N HIS A 166 20.77 0.72 -2.41
CA HIS A 166 21.85 1.52 -1.87
C HIS A 166 22.57 2.27 -2.98
N LYS A 167 22.92 3.54 -2.72
CA LYS A 167 23.80 4.30 -3.61
C LYS A 167 25.19 3.69 -3.62
N SER A 168 25.85 3.75 -4.78
CA SER A 168 27.28 3.48 -4.91
C SER A 168 28.10 4.61 -4.29
N SER A 169 29.42 4.44 -4.23
CA SER A 169 30.36 5.52 -3.89
C SER A 169 30.27 6.73 -4.83
N THR A 170 29.75 6.54 -6.05
CA THR A 170 29.48 7.61 -7.02
C THR A 170 28.10 8.25 -6.85
N GLY A 171 27.32 7.87 -5.84
CA GLY A 171 25.99 8.43 -5.56
C GLY A 171 24.84 7.85 -6.36
N HIS A 172 25.07 6.82 -7.18
CA HIS A 172 24.06 6.27 -8.10
C HIS A 172 23.50 4.94 -7.61
N VAL A 173 22.19 4.71 -7.83
CA VAL A 173 21.53 3.42 -7.56
C VAL A 173 21.52 2.48 -8.77
N GLY A 174 21.61 3.06 -9.98
CA GLY A 174 21.82 2.34 -11.25
C GLY A 174 20.56 2.01 -12.05
N PHE A 175 19.62 2.94 -12.16
CA PHE A 175 18.53 2.87 -13.14
C PHE A 175 18.37 4.21 -13.85
N ALA A 176 17.86 4.18 -15.07
CA ALA A 176 17.43 5.37 -15.80
C ALA A 176 15.91 5.35 -15.95
N PHE A 177 15.31 6.55 -15.95
CA PHE A 177 13.88 6.72 -16.12
C PHE A 177 13.59 7.91 -17.04
N ARG A 178 12.38 7.91 -17.62
CA ARG A 178 11.84 8.99 -18.45
C ARG A 178 10.35 9.12 -18.19
N ASP A 179 9.89 10.34 -17.93
CA ASP A 179 8.51 10.64 -17.52
C ASP A 179 8.06 9.78 -16.33
N GLY A 180 8.97 9.58 -15.38
CA GLY A 180 8.82 8.68 -14.22
C GLY A 180 8.78 7.17 -14.53
N ARG A 181 8.88 6.75 -15.79
CA ARG A 181 8.95 5.32 -16.19
C ARG A 181 10.39 4.83 -16.23
N ILE A 182 10.68 3.70 -15.60
CA ILE A 182 12.01 3.07 -15.62
C ILE A 182 12.25 2.46 -17.00
N ILE A 183 13.29 2.93 -17.69
CA ILE A 183 13.63 2.53 -19.07
C ILE A 183 14.79 1.55 -19.16
N SER A 184 15.74 1.62 -18.21
CA SER A 184 16.93 0.75 -18.23
C SER A 184 17.56 0.60 -16.86
N LEU A 185 18.33 -0.47 -16.72
CA LEU A 185 19.06 -0.80 -15.50
C LEU A 185 20.54 -0.95 -15.82
N VAL A 186 21.38 -0.45 -14.92
CA VAL A 186 22.84 -0.58 -15.02
C VAL A 186 23.25 -1.95 -14.49
N LYS A 187 24.10 -2.66 -15.24
CA LYS A 187 24.65 -3.96 -14.80
C LYS A 187 25.44 -3.80 -13.51
N ASP A 188 25.37 -4.81 -12.64
CA ASP A 188 26.06 -4.83 -11.34
C ASP A 188 25.74 -3.64 -10.42
N SER A 189 24.59 -2.99 -10.64
CA SER A 189 24.10 -1.92 -9.77
C SER A 189 23.23 -2.44 -8.63
N SER A 190 22.94 -1.57 -7.67
CA SER A 190 22.00 -1.91 -6.60
C SER A 190 20.59 -2.16 -7.15
N ALA A 191 20.17 -1.44 -8.19
CA ALA A 191 18.87 -1.64 -8.82
C ALA A 191 18.71 -3.06 -9.38
N THR A 192 19.71 -3.55 -10.12
CA THR A 192 19.70 -4.91 -10.68
C THR A 192 19.78 -5.97 -9.58
N ARG A 193 20.61 -5.77 -8.55
CA ARG A 193 20.73 -6.71 -7.42
C ARG A 193 19.45 -6.85 -6.59
N ASN A 194 18.64 -5.79 -6.49
CA ASN A 194 17.39 -5.80 -5.72
C ASN A 194 16.15 -6.09 -6.60
N GLY A 195 16.33 -6.47 -7.87
CA GLY A 195 15.22 -6.84 -8.75
C GLY A 195 14.30 -5.66 -9.10
N LEU A 196 14.86 -4.47 -9.28
CA LEU A 196 14.12 -3.40 -9.97
C LEU A 196 13.82 -3.86 -11.41
N LEU A 197 12.68 -3.46 -11.96
CA LEU A 197 12.21 -3.89 -13.27
C LEU A 197 11.99 -2.66 -14.14
N VAL A 198 12.27 -2.80 -15.43
CA VAL A 198 11.88 -1.82 -16.46
C VAL A 198 10.37 -1.87 -16.70
N ASP A 199 9.82 -0.90 -17.43
CA ASP A 199 8.38 -0.77 -17.69
C ASP A 199 7.53 -0.70 -16.41
N HIS A 200 8.12 -0.07 -15.39
CA HIS A 200 7.45 0.29 -14.14
C HIS A 200 7.52 1.80 -13.95
N GLN A 201 6.42 2.36 -13.45
CA GLN A 201 6.30 3.76 -13.07
C GLN A 201 6.78 3.95 -11.63
N LEU A 202 7.60 4.98 -11.41
CA LEU A 202 7.96 5.49 -10.08
C LEU A 202 6.76 6.22 -9.48
N LEU A 203 6.36 5.81 -8.27
CA LEU A 203 5.25 6.42 -7.54
C LEU A 203 5.73 7.17 -6.30
N GLU A 204 6.64 6.58 -5.53
CA GLU A 204 7.23 7.22 -4.35
C GLU A 204 8.75 7.03 -4.31
N VAL A 205 9.45 8.01 -3.74
CA VAL A 205 10.87 7.94 -3.39
C VAL A 205 11.01 8.27 -1.89
N ASN A 206 11.50 7.30 -1.11
CA ASN A 206 11.59 7.37 0.35
C ASN A 206 10.26 7.76 1.04
N GLY A 207 9.15 7.32 0.46
CA GLY A 207 7.78 7.62 0.90
C GLY A 207 7.25 8.98 0.46
N GLN A 208 8.03 9.80 -0.24
CA GLN A 208 7.53 11.01 -0.88
C GLN A 208 6.91 10.66 -2.24
N ASN A 209 5.66 11.06 -2.47
CA ASN A 209 4.98 10.85 -3.74
C ASN A 209 5.62 11.69 -4.87
N VAL A 210 5.93 11.05 -6.00
CA VAL A 210 6.54 11.68 -7.20
C VAL A 210 5.64 11.61 -8.44
N VAL A 211 4.38 11.16 -8.31
CA VAL A 211 3.43 11.05 -9.42
C VAL A 211 3.09 12.42 -10.01
N GLY A 212 3.46 12.66 -11.28
CA GLY A 212 3.24 13.94 -11.97
C GLY A 212 4.34 14.99 -11.76
N VAL A 213 5.38 14.65 -11.00
CA VAL A 213 6.61 15.45 -10.89
C VAL A 213 7.45 15.29 -12.15
N LYS A 214 8.17 16.35 -12.56
CA LYS A 214 9.05 16.30 -13.74
C LYS A 214 10.34 15.55 -13.42
N ASP A 215 10.91 14.87 -14.40
CA ASP A 215 12.15 14.08 -14.22
C ASP A 215 13.30 14.84 -13.53
N PRO A 216 13.62 16.10 -13.87
CA PRO A 216 14.70 16.81 -13.21
C PRO A 216 14.47 17.00 -11.70
N ASP A 217 13.21 17.13 -11.29
CA ASP A 217 12.86 17.30 -9.88
C ASP A 217 12.85 15.95 -9.14
N ILE A 218 12.45 14.86 -9.81
CA ILE A 218 12.61 13.49 -9.30
C ILE A 218 14.09 13.17 -9.09
N THR A 219 14.95 13.51 -10.05
CA THR A 219 16.40 13.33 -9.93
C THR A 219 16.96 14.08 -8.73
N LYS A 220 16.53 15.33 -8.49
CA LYS A 220 16.94 16.08 -7.28
C LYS A 220 16.50 15.38 -5.98
N ILE A 221 15.30 14.81 -5.94
CA ILE A 221 14.81 14.06 -4.76
C ILE A 221 15.67 12.82 -4.53
N ILE A 222 16.01 12.08 -5.60
CA ILE A 222 16.88 10.91 -5.53
C ILE A 222 18.31 11.30 -5.12
N ASP A 223 18.86 12.37 -5.67
CA ASP A 223 20.23 12.84 -5.38
C ASP A 223 20.35 13.36 -3.96
N GLY A 224 19.34 14.12 -3.49
CA GLY A 224 19.25 14.62 -2.12
C GLY A 224 18.91 13.55 -1.08
N ALA A 225 18.46 12.36 -1.50
CA ALA A 225 18.23 11.24 -0.60
C ALA A 225 19.54 10.70 0.00
N GLY A 226 19.45 10.06 1.16
CA GLY A 226 20.57 9.39 1.80
C GLY A 226 21.10 8.19 1.00
N ASN A 227 22.03 7.45 1.60
CA ASN A 227 22.64 6.27 0.97
C ASN A 227 21.62 5.16 0.67
N VAL A 228 20.58 5.04 1.50
CA VAL A 228 19.48 4.11 1.30
C VAL A 228 18.35 4.82 0.57
N ILE A 229 17.94 4.26 -0.58
CA ILE A 229 16.80 4.74 -1.35
C ILE A 229 15.77 3.62 -1.41
N THR A 230 14.56 3.92 -1.00
CA THR A 230 13.41 3.04 -1.19
C THR A 230 12.48 3.66 -2.22
N VAL A 231 12.23 2.95 -3.32
CA VAL A 231 11.26 3.38 -4.34
C VAL A 231 10.02 2.51 -4.29
N THR A 232 8.86 3.14 -4.44
CA THR A 232 7.60 2.43 -4.67
C THR A 232 7.27 2.51 -6.15
N VAL A 233 7.01 1.36 -6.77
CA VAL A 233 6.80 1.26 -8.22
C VAL A 233 5.54 0.47 -8.55
N MET A 234 4.96 0.75 -9.72
CA MET A 234 3.80 0.05 -10.26
C MET A 234 4.05 -0.28 -11.74
N PRO A 235 3.57 -1.43 -12.26
CA PRO A 235 3.69 -1.71 -13.69
C PRO A 235 3.07 -0.60 -14.54
N SER A 236 3.78 -0.17 -15.59
CA SER A 236 3.37 0.99 -16.40
C SER A 236 2.00 0.80 -17.06
N PHE A 237 1.63 -0.43 -17.44
CA PHE A 237 0.31 -0.68 -18.01
C PHE A 237 -0.82 -0.37 -17.03
N VAL A 238 -0.67 -0.73 -15.73
CA VAL A 238 -1.68 -0.42 -14.70
C VAL A 238 -1.77 1.08 -14.50
N TYR A 239 -0.60 1.73 -14.38
CA TYR A 239 -0.53 3.17 -14.21
C TYR A 239 -1.19 3.93 -15.37
N ASP A 240 -0.88 3.58 -16.62
CA ASP A 240 -1.45 4.20 -17.82
C ASP A 240 -2.99 4.06 -17.84
N HIS A 241 -3.52 2.91 -17.40
CA HIS A 241 -4.96 2.70 -17.24
C HIS A 241 -5.57 3.56 -16.11
N MET A 242 -4.86 3.77 -15.01
CA MET A 242 -5.31 4.63 -13.90
C MET A 242 -5.38 6.10 -14.30
N ILE A 243 -4.37 6.60 -15.00
CA ILE A 243 -4.28 8.03 -15.35
C ILE A 243 -4.97 8.38 -16.68
N LYS A 244 -5.56 7.41 -17.40
CA LYS A 244 -6.17 7.61 -18.73
C LYS A 244 -7.10 8.82 -18.84
N HIS A 245 -7.88 9.12 -17.80
CA HIS A 245 -8.84 10.24 -17.77
C HIS A 245 -8.38 11.42 -16.89
N THR A 246 -7.11 11.43 -16.48
CA THR A 246 -6.52 12.45 -15.62
C THR A 246 -5.34 13.09 -16.33
N SER A 247 -5.38 14.43 -16.51
CA SER A 247 -4.31 15.14 -17.20
C SER A 247 -3.05 15.27 -16.34
N GLY A 248 -1.88 15.16 -16.95
CA GLY A 248 -0.60 15.30 -16.23
C GLY A 248 -0.41 16.66 -15.55
N GLY A 249 -0.94 17.73 -16.14
CA GLY A 249 -0.95 19.07 -15.52
C GLY A 249 -1.81 19.16 -14.26
N MET A 250 -2.89 18.36 -14.18
CA MET A 250 -3.73 18.28 -12.99
C MET A 250 -3.02 17.51 -11.87
N LEU A 251 -2.38 16.38 -12.19
CA LEU A 251 -1.57 15.61 -11.24
C LEU A 251 -0.50 16.51 -10.63
N LYS A 252 0.29 17.19 -11.46
CA LYS A 252 1.34 18.09 -10.98
C LYS A 252 0.86 19.19 -10.03
N LYS A 253 -0.34 19.73 -10.26
CA LYS A 253 -0.85 20.91 -9.53
C LYS A 253 -1.56 20.54 -8.24
N LEU A 254 -2.31 19.45 -8.25
CA LEU A 254 -3.24 19.10 -7.17
C LEU A 254 -2.74 17.95 -6.31
N MET A 255 -1.89 17.07 -6.84
CA MET A 255 -1.48 15.86 -6.13
C MET A 255 -0.72 16.22 -4.86
N ASP A 256 -0.98 15.46 -3.79
CA ASP A 256 -0.21 15.57 -2.56
C ASP A 256 1.18 14.95 -2.73
N HIS A 257 2.20 15.76 -2.47
CA HIS A 257 3.62 15.40 -2.52
C HIS A 257 4.27 15.49 -1.13
N SER A 258 3.45 15.61 -0.08
CA SER A 258 3.92 15.65 1.30
C SER A 258 4.66 14.36 1.67
N ILE A 259 5.60 14.49 2.60
CA ILE A 259 6.32 13.35 3.17
C ILE A 259 5.51 12.88 4.38
N PRO A 260 5.12 11.59 4.45
CA PRO A 260 4.39 11.06 5.60
C PRO A 260 5.21 11.17 6.90
N ASP A 261 4.56 11.70 7.93
CA ASP A 261 5.07 11.64 9.30
C ASP A 261 4.96 10.20 9.83
N ILE A 262 6.03 9.70 10.48
CA ILE A 262 6.11 8.35 11.06
C ILE A 262 6.37 8.46 12.57
#